data_AF-A0A2K2TX96-F1
#
_entry.id   AF-A0A2K2TX96-F1
#
_cell.length_a   1.000
_cell.length_b   1.000
_cell.length_c   1.000
_cell.angle_alpha   90.00
_cell.angle_beta   90.00
_cell.angle_gamma   90.00
#
_symmetry.space_group_name_H-M   'P 1'
#
loop_
_entity.id
_entity.type
_entity.pdbx_description
1 polymer ?
#
loop_
_entity_poly.entity_id
_entity_poly.type
_entity_poly.pdbx_seq_one_letter_code
_entity_poly.pdbx_strand_id
1 'polypeptide(L)' 'MICHNLSYPCTRLPSVAGHDGNAIGTKIPVAMLFVPSKDGLSHCKEEWTDWDQAQKGADVLREAVIWVDKFDEGILDL' A
#
# COMPACT_ATOMS: atom_id res chain seq x y z
N MET A 1 8.38 -3.20 6.98
CA MET A 1 9.26 -2.23 7.67
C MET A 1 8.59 -0.87 7.82
N ILE A 2 8.14 -0.23 6.75
CA ILE A 2 7.51 1.11 6.81
C ILE A 2 6.33 1.19 7.79
N CYS A 3 5.34 0.29 7.70
CA CYS A 3 4.22 0.30 8.66
C CYS A 3 4.69 0.12 10.12
N HIS A 4 5.72 -0.69 10.36
CA HIS A 4 6.28 -0.88 11.69
C HIS A 4 6.93 0.42 12.21
N ASN A 5 7.70 1.12 11.37
CA ASN A 5 8.33 2.41 11.72
C ASN A 5 7.28 3.49 12.04
N LEU A 6 6.12 3.45 11.37
CA LEU A 6 4.98 4.33 11.64
C LEU A 6 4.08 3.84 12.79
N SER A 7 4.41 2.71 13.43
CA SER A 7 3.57 2.06 14.45
C SER A 7 2.14 1.73 13.97
N TYR A 8 1.98 1.45 12.67
CA TYR A 8 0.71 1.03 12.08
C TYR A 8 0.64 -0.51 12.00
N PRO A 9 -0.46 -1.12 12.50
CA PRO A 9 -0.66 -2.55 12.33
C PRO A 9 -0.84 -2.87 10.84
N CYS A 10 -0.18 -3.93 10.38
CA CYS A 10 -0.25 -4.36 8.99
C CYS A 10 -0.19 -5.88 8.86
N THR A 11 -0.77 -6.40 7.79
CA THR A 11 -0.66 -7.81 7.40
C THR A 11 -0.44 -7.93 5.90
N ARG A 12 0.03 -9.08 5.44
CA ARG A 12 0.08 -9.39 4.00
C ARG A 12 -1.30 -9.86 3.55
N LEU A 13 -1.83 -9.22 2.52
CA LEU A 13 -3.11 -9.56 1.93
C LEU A 13 -2.90 -9.98 0.47
N PRO A 14 -3.20 -11.25 0.09
CA PRO A 14 -3.25 -11.61 -1.32
C PRO A 14 -4.45 -10.90 -1.96
N SER A 15 -4.20 -10.07 -2.96
CA SER A 15 -5.26 -9.43 -3.72
C SER A 15 -5.89 -10.42 -4.71
N VAL A 16 -7.20 -10.61 -4.59
CA VAL A 16 -8.00 -11.39 -5.55
C VAL A 16 -8.69 -10.50 -6.60
N ALA A 17 -8.75 -9.19 -6.37
CA ALA A 17 -9.26 -8.23 -7.34
C ALA A 17 -8.18 -7.90 -8.40
N GLY A 18 -8.66 -7.57 -9.61
CA GLY A 18 -7.81 -7.13 -10.71
C GLY A 18 -7.36 -5.68 -10.54
N HIS A 19 -6.06 -5.44 -10.69
CA HIS A 19 -5.40 -4.15 -10.64
C HIS A 19 -4.42 -4.03 -11.81
N ASP A 20 -4.09 -2.81 -12.23
CA ASP A 20 -3.08 -2.59 -13.27
C ASP A 20 -1.73 -3.23 -12.91
N GLY A 21 -1.41 -3.25 -11.60
CA GLY A 21 -0.24 -3.93 -11.04
C GLY A 21 -0.15 -5.42 -11.38
N ASN A 22 -1.28 -6.12 -11.61
CA ASN A 22 -1.24 -7.52 -12.05
C ASN A 22 -0.57 -7.69 -13.42
N ALA A 23 -0.85 -6.78 -14.36
CA ALA A 23 -0.25 -6.81 -15.69
C ALA A 23 1.18 -6.25 -15.66
N ILE A 24 1.36 -5.09 -15.05
CA ILE A 24 2.64 -4.35 -15.00
C ILE A 24 3.69 -5.13 -14.20
N GLY A 25 3.28 -5.79 -13.11
CA GLY A 25 4.15 -6.59 -12.24
C GLY A 25 4.82 -7.79 -12.92
N THR A 26 4.41 -8.14 -14.14
CA THR A 26 5.09 -9.16 -14.95
C THR A 26 6.38 -8.65 -15.61
N LYS A 27 6.61 -7.34 -15.61
CA LYS A 27 7.73 -6.68 -16.31
C LYS A 27 8.65 -5.90 -15.40
N ILE A 28 8.13 -5.31 -14.33
CA ILE A 28 8.89 -4.51 -13.38
C ILE A 28 8.48 -4.86 -11.94
N PRO A 29 9.34 -4.60 -10.94
CA PRO A 29 8.95 -4.74 -9.54
C PRO A 29 7.73 -3.87 -9.22
N VAL A 30 6.70 -4.48 -8.63
CA VAL A 30 5.47 -3.80 -8.23
C VAL A 30 5.08 -4.26 -6.84
N ALA A 31 4.61 -3.32 -6.02
CA ALA A 31 3.95 -3.57 -4.76
C ALA A 31 2.59 -2.85 -4.73
N MET A 32 1.65 -3.39 -3.95
CA MET A 32 0.36 -2.76 -3.71
C MET A 32 0.20 -2.49 -2.21
N LEU A 33 -0.47 -1.38 -1.90
CA LEU A 33 -0.82 -0.97 -0.54
C LEU A 33 -2.34 -0.96 -0.42
N PHE A 34 -2.85 -1.59 0.62
CA PHE A 34 -4.28 -1.67 0.91
C PHE A 34 -4.58 -1.01 2.26
N VAL A 35 -5.75 -0.37 2.34
CA VAL A 35 -6.37 0.09 3.58
C VAL A 35 -7.75 -0.55 3.70
N PRO A 36 -8.24 -0.82 4.92
CA PRO A 36 -9.53 -1.47 5.10
C PRO A 36 -10.68 -0.51 4.79
N SER A 37 -11.60 -0.95 3.95
CA SER A 37 -12.93 -0.36 3.82
C SER A 37 -13.88 -0.94 4.86
N LYS A 38 -14.87 -0.16 5.29
CA LYS A 38 -15.92 -0.56 6.21
C LYS A 38 -16.64 -1.80 5.69
N ASP A 39 -16.73 -2.82 6.55
CA ASP A 39 -17.35 -4.12 6.27
C ASP A 39 -16.78 -4.85 5.03
N GLY A 40 -15.61 -4.43 4.52
CA GLY A 40 -14.98 -4.99 3.33
C GLY A 40 -15.80 -4.78 2.04
N LEU A 41 -16.73 -3.82 2.03
CA LEU A 41 -17.59 -3.54 0.89
C LEU A 41 -16.80 -2.84 -0.23
N SER A 42 -17.13 -3.19 -1.48
CA SER A 42 -16.59 -2.55 -2.67
C SER A 42 -17.61 -2.61 -3.82
N HIS A 43 -17.53 -1.66 -4.76
CA HIS A 43 -18.43 -1.51 -5.91
C HIS A 43 -19.91 -1.32 -5.51
N CYS A 44 -20.17 -0.67 -4.39
CA CYS A 44 -21.51 -0.32 -3.94
C CYS A 44 -21.55 1.09 -3.34
N LYS A 45 -22.75 1.65 -3.17
CA LYS A 45 -22.93 3.01 -2.63
C LYS A 45 -22.54 3.12 -1.14
N GLU A 46 -22.54 2.00 -0.43
CA GLU A 46 -22.13 1.88 0.97
C GLU A 46 -20.62 1.76 1.15
N GLU A 47 -19.85 1.59 0.05
CA GLU A 47 -18.40 1.54 0.10
C GLU A 47 -17.85 2.80 0.77
N TRP A 48 -17.05 2.60 1.82
CA TRP A 48 -16.50 3.68 2.62
C TRP A 48 -15.20 3.26 3.28
N THR A 49 -14.22 4.16 3.29
CA THR A 49 -12.97 4.01 4.05
C THR A 49 -12.87 5.18 4.99
N ASP A 50 -12.70 4.90 6.29
CA ASP A 50 -12.56 5.96 7.28
C ASP A 50 -11.31 6.82 7.01
N TRP A 51 -11.42 8.13 7.27
CA TRP A 51 -10.35 9.09 7.04
C TRP A 51 -9.04 8.70 7.74
N ASP A 52 -9.11 8.14 8.94
CA ASP A 52 -7.94 7.65 9.66
C ASP A 52 -7.23 6.53 8.90
N GLN A 53 -7.97 5.64 8.23
CA GLN A 53 -7.39 4.58 7.40
C GLN A 53 -6.80 5.16 6.11
N ALA A 54 -7.51 6.09 5.47
CA ALA A 54 -7.02 6.77 4.28
C ALA A 54 -5.72 7.54 4.56
N GLN A 55 -5.65 8.27 5.69
CA GLN A 55 -4.44 8.97 6.13
C GLN A 55 -3.28 8.00 6.37
N LYS A 56 -3.51 6.89 7.08
CA LYS A 56 -2.49 5.87 7.30
C LYS A 56 -1.95 5.30 5.99
N GLY A 57 -2.82 5.06 5.01
CA GLY A 57 -2.43 4.66 3.67
C GLY A 57 -1.55 5.70 2.98
N ALA A 58 -1.95 6.98 3.05
CA ALA A 58 -1.18 8.07 2.47
C ALA A 58 0.20 8.24 3.12
N ASP A 59 0.28 8.12 4.45
CA ASP A 59 1.54 8.15 5.20
C ASP A 59 2.48 7.01 4.75
N VAL A 60 1.98 5.78 4.67
CA VAL A 60 2.78 4.62 4.22
C VAL A 60 3.22 4.79 2.78
N LEU A 61 2.36 5.30 1.89
CA LEU A 61 2.72 5.56 0.50
C LEU A 61 3.85 6.60 0.40
N ARG A 62 3.75 7.72 1.15
CA ARG A 62 4.79 8.75 1.20
C ARG A 62 6.13 8.17 1.62
N GLU A 63 6.17 7.45 2.73
CA GLU A 63 7.41 6.84 3.23
C GLU A 63 7.96 5.77 2.27
N ALA A 64 7.08 5.05 1.54
CA ALA A 64 7.49 4.09 0.53
C ALA A 64 8.18 4.76 -0.66
N VAL A 65 7.65 5.89 -1.15
CA VAL A 65 8.28 6.66 -2.24
C VAL A 65 9.65 7.17 -1.81
N ILE A 66 9.77 7.74 -0.60
CA ILE A 66 11.06 8.21 -0.05
C ILE A 66 12.04 7.04 0.10
N TRP A 67 11.56 5.87 0.52
CA TRP A 67 12.39 4.68 0.65
C TRP A 67 12.91 4.19 -0.71
N VAL A 68 12.04 4.15 -1.74
CA VAL A 68 12.44 3.77 -3.11
C VAL A 68 13.48 4.74 -3.66
N ASP A 69 13.27 6.04 -3.50
CA ASP A 69 14.21 7.07 -3.94
C ASP A 69 15.63 6.86 -3.35
N LYS A 70 15.70 6.64 -2.03
CA LYS A 70 16.97 6.34 -1.34
C LYS A 70 17.58 5.01 -1.73
N PHE A 71 16.75 4.01 -2.02
CA PHE A 71 17.23 2.71 -2.50
C PHE A 71 17.86 2.84 -3.88
N ASP A 72 17.24 3.57 -4.80
CA ASP A 72 17.75 3.81 -6.15
C ASP A 72 19.05 4.63 -6.13
N GLU A 73 19.22 5.54 -5.17
CA GLU A 73 20.47 6.26 -4.92
C GLU A 73 21.58 5.42 -4.27
N GLY A 74 21.29 4.14 -3.93
CA GLY A 74 22.24 3.24 -3.26
C GLY A 74 22.54 3.61 -1.81
N ILE A 75 21.67 4.41 -1.18
CA ILE A 75 21.82 4.86 0.21
C ILE A 75 21.34 3.78 1.20
N LEU A 76 20.49 2.86 0.75
CA LEU A 76 19.94 1.76 1.54
C LEU A 76 20.27 0.41 0.92
N ASP A 77 20.95 -0.45 1.67
CA ASP A 77 21.14 -1.87 1.31
C ASP A 77 20.00 -2.73 1.89
N LEU A 78 19.65 -3.81 1.19
CA LEU A 78 18.66 -4.82 1.61
C LEU A 78 19.23 -5.80 2.66
#